data_AF-A0AAW0VQL2-F1
#
_entry.id   AF-A0AAW0VQL2-F1
#
_cell.length_a   1.000
_cell.length_b   1.000
_cell.length_c   1.000
_cell.angle_alpha   90.00
_cell.angle_beta   90.00
_cell.angle_gamma   90.00
#
_symmetry.space_group_name_H-M   'P 1'
#
loop_
_entity.id
_entity.type
_entity.pdbx_description
1 polymer ?
#
loop_
_entity_poly.entity_id
_entity_poly.type
_entity_poly.pdbx_seq_one_letter_code
_entity_poly.pdbx_strand_id
1 'polypeptide(L)'
;YVNNVGHRMENVNNVGHRMENVNNVGHRMENVNNVGHRMENVNNVGHRMENVNNVGHRMEYVNNVGHRMENVNNVGHRMEYVNSVGHRMENVNNVGHRMEYVNNVGHRMEYVNNVGHRMEYVNNVGHRMEYVNNVGHRMEYVNNVGHRMENVNNVGHRMEYVNKVGHRMENVNNVGHRMEYVNNVGHRMEYVNNVGYRMENVNNVGHRMEYVNKVGHRMENVNNVGHRMEYVNNVGHRMEYVNKVGHRMENVNNVGHRMEYVNNVGHRMEYVNNDGHHMAHFVSNESPNGAIC
;
A
#
# COMPACT_ATOMS: atom_id res chain seq x y z
N TYR A 1 -14.45 35.77 -6.52
CA TYR A 1 -14.65 34.91 -5.33
C TYR A 1 -16.11 34.53 -5.25
N VAL A 2 -16.40 33.25 -5.44
CA VAL A 2 -17.74 32.69 -5.16
C VAL A 2 -17.70 32.05 -3.78
N ASN A 3 -18.64 32.40 -2.91
CA ASN A 3 -18.62 31.88 -1.55
C ASN A 3 -18.96 30.38 -1.53
N ASN A 4 -20.08 29.96 -2.12
CA ASN A 4 -20.48 28.56 -2.13
C ASN A 4 -21.14 28.19 -3.46
N VAL A 5 -20.80 27.03 -4.01
CA VAL A 5 -21.46 26.39 -5.17
C VAL A 5 -22.02 25.06 -4.71
N GLY A 6 -23.31 24.83 -4.97
CA GLY A 6 -24.02 23.63 -4.53
C GLY A 6 -25.01 23.14 -5.60
N HIS A 7 -24.92 21.87 -6.00
CA HIS A 7 -25.90 21.29 -6.92
C HIS A 7 -26.42 19.93 -6.45
N ARG A 8 -27.70 19.69 -6.70
CA ARG A 8 -28.32 18.37 -6.65
C ARG A 8 -28.83 18.03 -8.04
N MET A 9 -28.40 16.89 -8.58
CA MET A 9 -28.78 16.43 -9.93
C MET A 9 -29.18 14.97 -9.89
N GLU A 10 -30.18 14.62 -10.68
CA GLU A 10 -30.76 13.29 -10.75
C GLU A 10 -31.14 12.98 -12.19
N ASN A 11 -30.88 11.75 -12.66
CA ASN A 11 -31.26 11.29 -14.00
C ASN A 11 -30.70 12.18 -15.12
N VAL A 12 -29.42 12.56 -15.00
CA VAL A 12 -28.73 13.43 -15.97
C VAL A 12 -27.73 12.61 -16.77
N ASN A 13 -27.66 12.84 -18.08
CA ASN A 13 -26.64 12.18 -18.89
C ASN A 13 -25.23 12.70 -18.59
N ASN A 14 -24.99 14.01 -18.71
CA ASN A 14 -23.67 14.58 -18.57
C ASN A 14 -23.69 15.80 -17.65
N VAL A 15 -22.73 15.85 -16.72
CA VAL A 15 -22.49 16.98 -15.82
C VAL A 15 -21.05 17.42 -15.98
N GLY A 16 -20.86 18.71 -16.27
CA GLY A 16 -19.56 19.33 -16.44
C GLY A 16 -19.46 20.64 -15.67
N HIS A 17 -18.45 20.80 -14.83
CA HIS A 17 -18.17 22.09 -14.18
C HIS A 17 -16.70 22.47 -14.30
N ARG A 18 -16.47 23.76 -14.57
CA ARG A 18 -15.17 24.41 -14.40
C ARG A 18 -15.33 25.52 -13.37
N MET A 19 -14.54 25.47 -12.31
CA MET A 19 -14.63 26.38 -11.18
C MET A 19 -13.25 26.88 -10.78
N GLU A 20 -13.16 28.18 -10.49
CA GLU A 20 -11.91 28.84 -10.11
C GLU A 20 -12.23 29.83 -8.96
N ASN A 21 -11.39 29.89 -7.93
CA ASN A 21 -11.51 30.85 -6.82
C ASN A 21 -12.85 30.74 -6.06
N VAL A 22 -13.18 29.52 -5.64
CA VAL A 22 -14.41 29.17 -4.91
C VAL A 22 -14.07 28.73 -3.50
N ASN A 23 -14.81 29.17 -2.48
CA ASN A 23 -14.55 28.63 -1.13
C ASN A 23 -15.09 27.20 -1.01
N ASN A 24 -16.39 26.98 -1.21
CA ASN A 24 -16.97 25.66 -1.03
C ASN A 24 -17.71 25.18 -2.29
N VAL A 25 -17.49 23.91 -2.66
CA VAL A 25 -18.16 23.22 -3.75
C VAL A 25 -18.80 21.94 -3.19
N GLY A 26 -20.10 21.76 -3.44
CA GLY A 26 -20.85 20.59 -3.00
C GLY A 26 -21.73 20.03 -4.12
N HIS A 27 -21.60 18.75 -4.45
CA HIS A 27 -22.55 18.10 -5.36
C HIS A 27 -23.13 16.81 -4.77
N ARG A 28 -24.43 16.63 -4.97
CA ARG A 28 -25.12 15.35 -4.81
C ARG A 28 -25.67 14.92 -6.16
N MET A 29 -25.27 13.74 -6.63
CA MET A 29 -25.64 13.22 -7.95
C MET A 29 -26.11 11.78 -7.84
N GLU A 30 -27.17 11.46 -8.57
CA GLU A 30 -27.77 10.13 -8.62
C GLU A 30 -28.18 9.80 -10.06
N ASN A 31 -27.93 8.57 -10.51
CA ASN A 31 -28.26 8.10 -11.87
C ASN A 31 -27.67 9.02 -12.95
N VAL A 32 -26.34 9.20 -12.92
CA VAL A 32 -25.63 10.07 -13.86
C VAL A 32 -24.70 9.26 -14.75
N ASN A 33 -24.72 9.48 -16.07
CA ASN A 33 -23.78 8.78 -16.94
C ASN A 33 -22.35 9.31 -16.78
N ASN A 34 -22.11 10.61 -17.01
CA ASN A 34 -20.76 11.16 -16.93
C ASN A 34 -20.70 12.42 -16.08
N VAL A 35 -19.73 12.47 -15.16
CA VAL A 35 -19.41 13.63 -14.32
C VAL A 35 -17.97 14.05 -14.59
N GLY A 36 -17.77 15.32 -14.96
CA GLY A 36 -16.45 15.91 -15.14
C GLY A 36 -16.32 17.23 -14.39
N HIS A 37 -15.31 17.37 -13.53
CA HIS A 37 -14.97 18.66 -12.94
C HIS A 37 -13.51 19.05 -13.14
N ARG A 38 -13.29 20.33 -13.41
CA ARG A 38 -11.99 20.99 -13.31
C ARG A 38 -12.09 22.11 -12.27
N MET A 39 -11.25 22.05 -11.24
CA MET A 39 -11.28 23.03 -10.16
C MET A 39 -9.88 23.56 -9.86
N GLU A 40 -9.78 24.86 -9.61
CA GLU A 40 -8.54 25.53 -9.24
C GLU A 40 -8.80 26.53 -8.10
N ASN A 41 -7.89 26.62 -7.12
CA ASN A 41 -7.99 27.54 -5.99
C ASN A 41 -9.32 27.38 -5.25
N VAL A 42 -9.57 26.16 -4.75
CA VAL A 42 -10.81 25.81 -4.03
C VAL A 42 -10.51 25.43 -2.58
N ASN A 43 -11.26 25.97 -1.62
CA ASN A 43 -11.03 25.59 -0.23
C ASN A 43 -11.58 24.19 0.07
N ASN A 44 -12.87 23.94 -0.15
CA ASN A 44 -13.48 22.65 0.17
C ASN A 44 -14.31 22.12 -0.99
N VAL A 45 -14.11 20.84 -1.32
CA VAL A 45 -14.85 20.10 -2.34
C VAL A 45 -15.49 18.88 -1.71
N GLY A 46 -16.81 18.74 -1.88
CA GLY A 46 -17.59 17.61 -1.38
C GLY A 46 -18.47 17.00 -2.47
N HIS A 47 -18.34 15.71 -2.72
CA HIS A 47 -19.22 14.98 -3.63
C HIS A 47 -19.85 13.77 -2.96
N ARG A 48 -21.15 13.59 -3.19
CA ARG A 48 -21.88 12.35 -2.96
C ARG A 48 -22.47 11.87 -4.28
N MET A 49 -22.09 10.68 -4.72
CA MET A 49 -22.50 10.13 -6.01
C MET A 49 -23.00 8.70 -5.85
N GLU A 50 -24.12 8.39 -6.50
CA GLU A 50 -24.74 7.07 -6.51
C GLU A 50 -25.15 6.71 -7.95
N ASN A 51 -24.92 5.46 -8.35
CA ASN A 51 -25.26 4.95 -9.69
C ASN A 51 -24.69 5.84 -10.81
N VAL A 52 -23.36 5.99 -10.82
CA VAL A 52 -22.66 6.83 -11.80
C VAL A 52 -21.79 5.99 -12.72
N ASN A 53 -21.86 6.19 -14.03
CA ASN A 53 -20.98 5.44 -14.93
C ASN A 53 -19.52 5.94 -14.86
N ASN A 54 -19.27 7.22 -15.15
CA ASN A 54 -17.91 7.75 -15.19
C ASN A 54 -17.79 9.04 -14.38
N VAL A 55 -16.75 9.11 -13.55
CA VAL A 55 -16.39 10.27 -12.74
C VAL A 55 -14.95 10.67 -13.06
N GLY A 56 -14.75 11.93 -13.43
CA GLY A 56 -13.44 12.52 -13.70
C GLY A 56 -13.25 13.86 -12.97
N HIS A 57 -12.22 13.96 -12.15
CA HIS A 57 -11.85 15.24 -11.52
C HIS A 57 -10.40 15.61 -11.81
N ARG A 58 -10.18 16.88 -12.15
CA ARG A 58 -8.87 17.53 -12.15
C ARG A 58 -8.90 18.70 -11.18
N MET A 59 -8.04 18.67 -10.17
CA MET A 59 -8.03 19.65 -9.09
C MET A 59 -6.62 20.15 -8.83
N GLU A 60 -6.47 21.46 -8.64
CA GLU A 60 -5.20 22.13 -8.37
C GLU A 60 -5.40 23.19 -7.29
N TYR A 61 -4.46 23.30 -6.34
CA TYR A 61 -4.54 24.21 -5.19
C TYR A 61 -5.87 24.06 -4.42
N VAL A 62 -6.08 22.88 -3.85
CA VAL A 62 -7.29 22.57 -3.07
C VAL A 62 -6.97 22.27 -1.62
N ASN A 63 -7.68 22.89 -0.68
CA ASN A 63 -7.43 22.57 0.73
C ASN A 63 -8.00 21.19 1.09
N ASN A 64 -9.31 20.97 0.95
CA ASN A 64 -9.93 19.71 1.33
C ASN A 64 -10.81 19.13 0.22
N VAL A 65 -10.67 17.82 -0.02
CA VAL A 65 -11.47 17.05 -0.97
C VAL A 65 -12.10 15.86 -0.26
N GLY A 66 -13.42 15.72 -0.38
CA GLY A 66 -14.18 14.60 0.15
C GLY A 66 -15.11 13.98 -0.90
N HIS A 67 -14.98 12.68 -1.17
CA HIS A 67 -15.92 11.95 -2.02
C HIS A 67 -16.54 10.76 -1.27
N ARG A 68 -17.85 10.60 -1.44
CA ARG A 68 -18.59 9.36 -1.16
C ARG A 68 -19.22 8.86 -2.45
N MET A 69 -18.88 7.65 -2.86
CA MET A 69 -19.31 7.07 -4.12
C MET A 69 -19.83 5.65 -3.91
N GLU A 70 -20.97 5.35 -4.51
CA GLU A 70 -21.61 4.03 -4.46
C GLU A 70 -22.08 3.64 -5.86
N ASN A 71 -21.87 2.38 -6.25
CA ASN A 71 -22.27 1.83 -7.56
C ASN A 71 -21.70 2.67 -8.71
N VAL A 72 -20.37 2.76 -8.79
CA VAL A 72 -19.68 3.56 -9.82
C VAL A 72 -18.85 2.68 -10.75
N ASN A 73 -18.97 2.87 -12.06
CA ASN A 73 -18.15 2.08 -12.99
C ASN A 73 -16.69 2.56 -12.99
N ASN A 74 -16.43 3.83 -13.31
CA ASN A 74 -15.06 4.34 -13.39
C ASN A 74 -14.88 5.65 -12.64
N VAL A 75 -13.82 5.72 -11.84
CA VAL A 75 -13.41 6.92 -11.09
C VAL A 75 -11.97 7.28 -11.45
N GLY A 76 -11.77 8.51 -11.90
CA GLY A 76 -10.46 9.08 -12.21
C GLY A 76 -10.23 10.41 -11.52
N HIS A 77 -9.15 10.53 -10.75
CA HIS A 77 -8.73 11.79 -10.17
C HIS A 77 -7.28 12.14 -10.54
N ARG A 78 -7.07 13.40 -10.91
CA ARG A 78 -5.75 14.04 -10.95
C ARG A 78 -5.77 15.23 -9.99
N MET A 79 -4.88 15.23 -9.01
CA MET A 79 -4.82 16.25 -7.96
C MET A 79 -3.38 16.73 -7.77
N GLU A 80 -3.22 18.04 -7.64
CA GLU A 80 -1.93 18.70 -7.44
C GLU A 80 -2.08 19.80 -6.36
N TYR A 81 -1.10 19.92 -5.46
CA TYR A 81 -1.13 20.88 -4.34
C TYR A 81 -2.41 20.77 -3.51
N VAL A 82 -2.60 19.61 -2.86
CA VAL A 82 -3.81 19.36 -2.05
C VAL A 82 -3.46 19.12 -0.59
N ASN A 83 -4.12 19.82 0.34
CA ASN A 83 -3.83 19.59 1.76
C ASN A 83 -4.43 18.27 2.26
N SER A 84 -5.68 17.95 1.94
CA SER A 84 -6.29 16.70 2.41
C SER A 84 -7.30 16.11 1.44
N VAL A 85 -7.20 14.79 1.23
CA VAL A 85 -8.08 14.00 0.37
C VAL A 85 -8.68 12.84 1.15
N GLY A 86 -10.01 12.71 1.09
CA GLY A 86 -10.75 11.59 1.66
C GLY A 86 -11.72 10.96 0.66
N HIS A 87 -11.60 9.66 0.43
CA HIS A 87 -12.56 8.90 -0.37
C HIS A 87 -13.19 7.75 0.42
N ARG A 88 -14.50 7.59 0.27
CA ARG A 88 -15.25 6.38 0.62
C ARG A 88 -15.93 5.86 -0.63
N MET A 89 -15.62 4.63 -1.01
CA MET A 89 -16.09 4.00 -2.24
C MET A 89 -16.63 2.60 -1.96
N GLU A 90 -17.79 2.30 -2.52
CA GLU A 90 -18.46 1.00 -2.40
C GLU A 90 -18.98 0.58 -3.78
N ASN A 91 -18.84 -0.70 -4.14
CA ASN A 91 -19.28 -1.25 -5.42
C ASN A 91 -18.72 -0.46 -6.61
N VAL A 92 -17.39 -0.41 -6.73
CA VAL A 92 -16.72 0.34 -7.80
C VAL A 92 -15.93 -0.57 -8.72
N ASN A 93 -16.09 -0.43 -10.04
CA ASN A 93 -15.32 -1.26 -10.96
C ASN A 93 -13.86 -0.81 -11.05
N ASN A 94 -13.58 0.43 -11.43
CA ASN A 94 -12.21 0.92 -11.58
C ASN A 94 -11.98 2.25 -10.87
N VAL A 95 -10.88 2.33 -10.13
CA VAL A 95 -10.42 3.53 -9.43
C VAL A 95 -8.99 3.87 -9.85
N GLY A 96 -8.78 5.09 -10.33
CA GLY A 96 -7.47 5.62 -10.68
C GLY A 96 -7.21 6.98 -10.03
N HIS A 97 -6.14 7.09 -9.26
CA HIS A 97 -5.67 8.37 -8.70
C HIS A 97 -4.24 8.68 -9.12
N ARG A 98 -4.01 9.93 -9.55
CA ARG A 98 -2.69 10.55 -9.64
C ARG A 98 -2.65 11.76 -8.74
N MET A 99 -1.72 11.78 -7.80
CA MET A 99 -1.61 12.81 -6.77
C MET A 99 -0.16 13.29 -6.65
N GLU A 100 0.03 14.60 -6.59
CA GLU A 100 1.33 15.26 -6.46
C GLU A 100 1.23 16.40 -5.43
N TYR A 101 2.23 16.52 -4.55
CA TYR A 101 2.26 17.49 -3.45
C TYR A 101 1.00 17.45 -2.58
N VAL A 102 0.80 16.32 -1.87
CA VAL A 102 -0.37 16.12 -1.01
C VAL A 102 0.02 15.89 0.43
N ASN A 103 -0.60 16.59 1.38
CA ASN A 103 -0.27 16.34 2.80
C ASN A 103 -0.91 15.03 3.30
N ASN A 104 -2.23 14.87 3.17
CA ASN A 104 -2.91 13.69 3.69
C ASN A 104 -3.84 13.04 2.67
N VAL A 105 -3.72 11.72 2.54
CA VAL A 105 -4.58 10.90 1.68
C VAL A 105 -5.20 9.77 2.50
N GLY A 106 -6.53 9.68 2.47
CA GLY A 106 -7.30 8.63 3.12
C GLY A 106 -8.29 7.97 2.17
N HIS A 107 -8.21 6.65 2.01
CA HIS A 107 -9.21 5.88 1.26
C HIS A 107 -9.82 4.75 2.09
N ARG A 108 -11.13 4.60 1.99
CA ARG A 108 -11.88 3.40 2.38
C ARG A 108 -12.59 2.85 1.16
N MET A 109 -12.32 1.61 0.81
CA MET A 109 -12.84 0.93 -0.37
C MET A 109 -13.40 -0.43 -0.01
N GLU A 110 -14.59 -0.74 -0.53
CA GLU A 110 -15.29 -2.00 -0.34
C GLU A 110 -15.88 -2.46 -1.68
N TYR A 111 -15.75 -3.75 -2.00
CA TYR A 111 -16.23 -4.34 -3.26
C TYR A 111 -15.71 -3.59 -4.50
N VAL A 112 -14.38 -3.59 -4.68
CA VAL A 112 -13.73 -2.89 -5.79
C VAL A 112 -12.99 -3.85 -6.71
N ASN A 113 -13.16 -3.73 -8.02
CA ASN A 113 -12.44 -4.60 -8.95
C ASN A 113 -10.97 -4.17 -9.10
N ASN A 114 -10.69 -2.94 -9.54
CA ASN A 114 -9.32 -2.48 -9.77
C ASN A 114 -9.05 -1.13 -9.11
N VAL A 115 -7.91 -1.05 -8.42
CA VAL A 115 -7.42 0.16 -7.75
C VAL A 115 -6.01 0.47 -8.22
N GLY A 116 -5.81 1.68 -8.74
CA GLY A 116 -4.50 2.19 -9.14
C GLY A 116 -4.20 3.54 -8.51
N HIS A 117 -3.09 3.64 -7.77
CA HIS A 117 -2.60 4.92 -7.24
C HIS A 117 -1.17 5.21 -7.72
N ARG A 118 -0.96 6.45 -8.18
CA ARG A 118 0.37 7.04 -8.35
C ARG A 118 0.46 8.29 -7.48
N MET A 119 1.43 8.32 -6.58
CA MET A 119 1.59 9.39 -5.58
C MET A 119 3.04 9.84 -5.54
N GLU A 120 3.25 11.15 -5.53
CA GLU A 120 4.58 11.79 -5.47
C GLU A 120 4.53 12.95 -4.47
N TYR A 121 5.56 13.09 -3.63
CA TYR A 121 5.64 14.11 -2.57
C TYR A 121 4.41 14.10 -1.65
N VAL A 122 4.23 13.01 -0.90
CA VAL A 122 3.08 12.84 0.00
C VAL A 122 3.50 12.67 1.45
N ASN A 123 2.87 13.39 2.37
CA ASN A 123 3.22 13.25 3.79
C ASN A 123 2.62 11.97 4.39
N ASN A 124 1.29 11.79 4.34
CA ASN A 124 0.64 10.64 4.95
C ASN A 124 -0.37 9.98 3.99
N VAL A 125 -0.27 8.66 3.88
CA VAL A 125 -1.16 7.82 3.08
C VAL A 125 -1.77 6.73 3.95
N GLY A 126 -3.11 6.64 3.96
CA GLY A 126 -3.86 5.60 4.64
C GLY A 126 -4.88 4.94 3.73
N HIS A 127 -4.80 3.63 3.55
CA HIS A 127 -5.83 2.85 2.85
C HIS A 127 -6.41 1.75 3.74
N ARG A 128 -7.74 1.62 3.69
CA ARG A 128 -8.47 0.45 4.14
C ARG A 128 -9.24 -0.12 2.94
N MET A 129 -8.98 -1.37 2.60
CA MET A 129 -9.61 -2.04 1.47
C MET A 129 -10.15 -3.41 1.88
N GLU A 130 -11.35 -3.73 1.42
CA GLU A 130 -12.03 -4.99 1.69
C GLU A 130 -12.69 -5.49 0.39
N TYR A 131 -12.57 -6.79 0.11
CA TYR A 131 -13.11 -7.41 -1.11
C TYR A 131 -12.63 -6.73 -2.39
N VAL A 132 -11.32 -6.75 -2.61
CA VAL A 132 -10.71 -6.10 -3.79
C VAL A 132 -10.00 -7.10 -4.69
N ASN A 133 -10.22 -7.02 -6.01
CA ASN A 133 -9.54 -7.92 -6.93
C ASN A 133 -8.08 -7.53 -7.15
N ASN A 134 -7.81 -6.31 -7.63
CA ASN A 134 -6.44 -5.88 -7.92
C ASN A 134 -6.12 -4.51 -7.33
N VAL A 135 -4.98 -4.42 -6.67
CA VAL A 135 -4.45 -3.19 -6.08
C VAL A 135 -3.04 -2.92 -6.59
N GLY A 136 -2.82 -1.73 -7.15
CA GLY A 136 -1.51 -1.26 -7.60
C GLY A 136 -1.17 0.10 -7.02
N HIS A 137 -0.05 0.21 -6.31
CA HIS A 137 0.49 1.47 -5.83
C HIS A 137 1.90 1.73 -6.38
N ARG A 138 2.11 2.95 -6.87
CA ARG A 138 3.44 3.54 -7.10
C ARG A 138 3.55 4.81 -6.25
N MET A 139 4.55 4.84 -5.36
CA MET A 139 4.75 5.94 -4.42
C MET A 139 6.22 6.36 -4.43
N GLU A 140 6.45 7.67 -4.47
CA GLU A 140 7.77 8.29 -4.47
C GLU A 140 7.78 9.49 -3.51
N TYR A 141 8.84 9.64 -2.71
CA TYR A 141 8.98 10.69 -1.69
C TYR A 141 7.79 10.75 -0.73
N VAL A 142 7.61 9.67 0.05
CA VAL A 142 6.49 9.56 1.00
C VAL A 142 6.96 9.43 2.44
N ASN A 143 6.39 10.21 3.34
CA ASN A 143 6.77 10.11 4.76
C ASN A 143 6.15 8.86 5.42
N ASN A 144 4.83 8.72 5.45
CA ASN A 144 4.17 7.60 6.10
C ASN A 144 3.13 6.92 5.21
N VAL A 145 3.18 5.59 5.14
CA VAL A 145 2.22 4.76 4.42
C VAL A 145 1.64 3.71 5.36
N GLY A 146 0.32 3.63 5.42
CA GLY A 146 -0.44 2.60 6.12
C GLY A 146 -1.45 1.92 5.20
N HIS A 147 -1.40 0.59 5.11
CA HIS A 147 -2.43 -0.20 4.43
C HIS A 147 -3.01 -1.26 5.37
N ARG A 148 -4.35 -1.37 5.34
CA ARG A 148 -5.10 -2.50 5.87
C ARG A 148 -5.92 -3.10 4.74
N MET A 149 -5.69 -4.37 4.44
CA MET A 149 -6.30 -5.07 3.32
C MET A 149 -6.85 -6.41 3.78
N GLU A 150 -8.09 -6.71 3.40
CA GLU A 150 -8.77 -7.96 3.73
C GLU A 150 -9.47 -8.50 2.48
N ASN A 151 -9.37 -9.80 2.24
CA ASN A 151 -10.00 -10.48 1.10
C ASN A 151 -9.58 -9.85 -0.25
N VAL A 152 -8.27 -9.88 -0.53
CA VAL A 152 -7.70 -9.25 -1.73
C VAL A 152 -7.03 -10.28 -2.64
N ASN A 153 -7.28 -10.23 -3.94
CA ASN A 153 -6.64 -11.19 -4.86
C ASN A 153 -5.18 -10.82 -5.15
N ASN A 154 -4.91 -9.65 -5.73
CA ASN A 154 -3.56 -9.25 -6.10
C ASN A 154 -3.20 -7.87 -5.58
N VAL A 155 -2.01 -7.77 -4.97
CA VAL A 155 -1.47 -6.53 -4.44
C VAL A 155 -0.06 -6.30 -4.98
N GLY A 156 0.18 -5.13 -5.57
CA GLY A 156 1.48 -4.70 -6.04
C GLY A 156 1.85 -3.32 -5.49
N HIS A 157 2.98 -3.22 -4.80
CA HIS A 157 3.55 -1.95 -4.37
C HIS A 157 4.93 -1.72 -4.97
N ARG A 158 5.15 -0.52 -5.50
CA ARG A 158 6.47 0.04 -5.79
C ARG A 158 6.64 1.33 -4.99
N MET A 159 7.66 1.37 -4.15
CA MET A 159 7.92 2.47 -3.22
C MET A 159 9.38 2.89 -3.30
N GLU A 160 9.62 4.19 -3.40
CA GLU A 160 10.96 4.79 -3.46
C GLU A 160 11.02 6.03 -2.55
N TYR A 161 12.11 6.20 -1.81
CA TYR A 161 12.30 7.28 -0.83
C TYR A 161 11.14 7.38 0.18
N VAL A 162 10.99 6.34 1.00
CA VAL A 162 9.88 6.26 1.98
C VAL A 162 10.41 6.17 3.42
N ASN A 163 9.86 6.97 4.33
CA ASN A 163 10.32 6.92 5.72
C ASN A 163 9.68 5.74 6.49
N LYS A 164 8.36 5.60 6.47
CA LYS A 164 7.67 4.52 7.21
C LYS A 164 6.59 3.85 6.38
N VAL A 165 6.62 2.52 6.36
CA VAL A 165 5.62 1.67 5.71
C VAL A 165 5.07 0.66 6.71
N GLY A 166 3.75 0.61 6.84
CA GLY A 166 3.04 -0.41 7.60
C GLY A 166 1.96 -1.09 6.76
N HIS A 167 1.98 -2.42 6.70
CA HIS A 167 0.92 -3.21 6.08
C HIS A 167 0.36 -4.25 7.03
N ARG A 168 -0.97 -4.34 7.05
CA ARG A 168 -1.73 -5.44 7.64
C ARG A 168 -2.57 -6.07 6.54
N MET A 169 -2.37 -7.35 6.28
CA MET A 169 -3.06 -8.08 5.22
C MET A 169 -3.62 -9.38 5.75
N GLU A 170 -4.85 -9.69 5.38
CA GLU A 170 -5.56 -10.91 5.75
C GLU A 170 -6.30 -11.47 4.52
N ASN A 171 -6.25 -12.79 4.32
CA ASN A 171 -6.89 -13.47 3.19
C ASN A 171 -6.47 -12.88 1.84
N VAL A 172 -5.18 -12.95 1.53
CA VAL A 172 -4.61 -12.38 0.30
C VAL A 172 -3.99 -13.45 -0.59
N ASN A 173 -4.29 -13.43 -1.89
CA ASN A 173 -3.72 -14.43 -2.79
C ASN A 173 -2.27 -14.11 -3.17
N ASN A 174 -2.00 -12.95 -3.78
CA ASN A 174 -0.65 -12.60 -4.22
C ASN A 174 -0.26 -11.19 -3.76
N VAL A 175 0.93 -11.07 -3.20
CA VAL A 175 1.51 -9.80 -2.76
C VAL A 175 2.92 -9.64 -3.32
N GLY A 176 3.16 -8.51 -3.98
CA GLY A 176 4.47 -8.10 -4.48
C GLY A 176 4.87 -6.74 -3.95
N HIS A 177 6.03 -6.67 -3.31
CA HIS A 177 6.65 -5.42 -2.87
C HIS A 177 8.00 -5.20 -3.55
N ARG A 178 8.17 -4.00 -4.13
CA ARG A 178 9.48 -3.45 -4.51
C ARG A 178 9.71 -2.16 -3.76
N MET A 179 10.77 -2.10 -2.97
CA MET A 179 11.09 -0.96 -2.11
C MET A 179 12.56 -0.57 -2.25
N GLU A 180 12.80 0.73 -2.37
CA GLU A 180 14.15 1.31 -2.49
C GLU A 180 14.26 2.57 -1.61
N TYR A 181 15.37 2.73 -0.89
CA TYR A 181 15.60 3.85 0.04
C TYR A 181 14.48 3.99 1.08
N VAL A 182 14.32 2.98 1.93
CA VAL A 182 13.25 2.95 2.94
C VAL A 182 13.80 2.87 4.36
N ASN A 183 13.32 3.71 5.27
CA ASN A 183 13.81 3.67 6.65
C ASN A 183 13.18 2.52 7.46
N ASN A 184 11.86 2.44 7.52
CA ASN A 184 11.19 1.42 8.33
C ASN A 184 10.05 0.75 7.58
N VAL A 185 10.05 -0.57 7.59
CA VAL A 185 9.03 -1.40 6.96
C VAL A 185 8.50 -2.42 7.97
N GLY A 186 7.18 -2.47 8.13
CA GLY A 186 6.49 -3.46 8.94
C GLY A 186 5.37 -4.15 8.18
N HIS A 187 5.41 -5.47 8.13
CA HIS A 187 4.34 -6.29 7.57
C HIS A 187 3.76 -7.24 8.61
N ARG A 188 2.43 -7.29 8.70
CA ARG A 188 1.68 -8.35 9.36
C ARG A 188 0.77 -9.01 8.33
N MET A 189 0.93 -10.30 8.14
CA MET A 189 0.21 -11.09 7.13
C MET A 189 -0.38 -12.35 7.73
N GLU A 190 -1.62 -12.65 7.36
CA GLU A 190 -2.36 -13.83 7.82
C GLU A 190 -3.13 -14.41 6.63
N TYR A 191 -3.11 -15.74 6.46
CA TYR A 191 -3.77 -16.44 5.35
C TYR A 191 -3.38 -15.88 3.97
N VAL A 192 -2.10 -16.02 3.63
CA VAL A 192 -1.56 -15.50 2.36
C VAL A 192 -0.98 -16.60 1.50
N ASN A 193 -1.31 -16.63 0.21
CA ASN A 193 -0.79 -17.66 -0.68
C ASN A 193 0.65 -17.36 -1.11
N ASN A 194 0.90 -16.26 -1.83
CA ASN A 194 2.25 -15.94 -2.32
C ASN A 194 2.66 -14.52 -1.94
N VAL A 195 3.87 -14.37 -1.41
CA VAL A 195 4.46 -13.08 -1.06
C VAL A 195 5.87 -12.97 -1.61
N GLY A 196 6.14 -11.88 -2.33
CA GLY A 196 7.45 -11.56 -2.86
C GLY A 196 7.90 -10.17 -2.42
N TYR A 197 9.12 -10.09 -1.89
CA TYR A 197 9.77 -8.83 -1.53
C TYR A 197 11.07 -8.65 -2.31
N ARG A 198 11.25 -7.46 -2.86
CA ARG A 198 12.53 -6.95 -3.33
C ARG A 198 12.81 -5.63 -2.63
N MET A 199 13.87 -5.60 -1.83
CA MET A 199 14.22 -4.46 -1.00
C MET A 199 15.69 -4.08 -1.21
N GLU A 200 15.96 -2.79 -1.40
CA GLU A 200 17.30 -2.25 -1.59
C GLU A 200 17.47 -0.98 -0.74
N ASN A 201 18.61 -0.83 -0.06
CA ASN A 201 18.92 0.33 0.77
C ASN A 201 17.84 0.57 1.84
N VAL A 202 17.64 -0.42 2.72
CA VAL A 202 16.59 -0.39 3.75
C VAL A 202 17.18 -0.43 5.16
N ASN A 203 16.72 0.43 6.05
CA ASN A 203 17.24 0.45 7.42
C ASN A 203 16.65 -0.67 8.29
N ASN A 204 15.34 -0.71 8.48
CA ASN A 204 14.69 -1.71 9.34
C ASN A 204 13.52 -2.38 8.64
N VAL A 205 13.49 -3.71 8.69
CA VAL A 205 12.43 -4.54 8.14
C VAL A 205 11.93 -5.51 9.21
N GLY A 206 10.61 -5.50 9.43
CA GLY A 206 9.93 -6.45 10.30
C GLY A 206 8.81 -7.17 9.57
N HIS A 207 8.81 -8.50 9.62
CA HIS A 207 7.72 -9.33 9.12
C HIS A 207 7.16 -10.23 10.22
N ARG A 208 5.84 -10.22 10.37
CA ARG A 208 5.08 -11.24 11.09
C ARG A 208 4.14 -11.91 10.10
N MET A 209 4.28 -13.22 9.93
CA MET A 209 3.49 -13.98 8.97
C MET A 209 2.93 -15.24 9.62
N GLU A 210 1.66 -15.55 9.34
CA GLU A 210 0.94 -16.70 9.86
C GLU A 210 0.11 -17.32 8.73
N TYR A 211 0.11 -18.64 8.60
CA TYR A 211 -0.60 -19.38 7.55
C TYR A 211 -0.24 -18.88 6.13
N VAL A 212 1.03 -19.02 5.75
CA VAL A 212 1.52 -18.55 4.44
C VAL A 212 2.06 -19.69 3.59
N ASN A 213 1.66 -19.76 2.31
CA ASN A 213 2.13 -20.85 1.45
C ASN A 213 3.56 -20.59 0.92
N LYS A 214 3.83 -19.44 0.31
CA LYS A 214 5.15 -19.12 -0.25
C LYS A 214 5.58 -17.70 0.07
N VAL A 215 6.81 -17.57 0.54
CA VAL A 215 7.46 -16.29 0.83
C VAL A 215 8.83 -16.25 0.16
N GLY A 216 9.09 -15.20 -0.61
CA GLY A 216 10.39 -14.92 -1.20
C GLY A 216 10.89 -13.54 -0.81
N HIS A 217 12.12 -13.47 -0.33
CA HIS A 217 12.81 -12.23 -0.03
C HIS A 217 14.09 -12.11 -0.86
N ARG A 218 14.24 -10.98 -1.55
CA ARG A 218 15.50 -10.52 -2.12
C ARG A 218 15.85 -9.18 -1.48
N MET A 219 16.95 -9.12 -0.75
CA MET A 219 17.37 -7.96 0.02
C MET A 219 18.83 -7.60 -0.26
N GLU A 220 19.11 -6.32 -0.45
CA GLU A 220 20.44 -5.78 -0.70
C GLU A 220 20.64 -4.49 0.13
N ASN A 221 21.81 -4.33 0.76
CA ASN A 221 22.13 -3.18 1.60
C ASN A 221 21.08 -2.91 2.68
N VAL A 222 20.90 -3.89 3.58
CA VAL A 222 19.88 -3.81 4.65
C VAL A 222 20.53 -3.81 6.03
N ASN A 223 20.14 -2.88 6.89
CA ASN A 223 20.71 -2.81 8.23
C ASN A 223 20.13 -3.90 9.15
N ASN A 224 18.81 -3.90 9.40
CA ASN A 224 18.18 -4.86 10.31
C ASN A 224 16.97 -5.52 9.66
N VAL A 225 16.90 -6.85 9.76
CA VAL A 225 15.79 -7.66 9.30
C VAL A 225 15.33 -8.59 10.41
N GLY A 226 14.03 -8.59 10.69
CA GLY A 226 13.38 -9.50 11.63
C GLY A 226 12.21 -10.23 11.00
N HIS A 227 12.20 -11.55 11.09
CA HIS A 227 11.09 -12.40 10.68
C HIS A 227 10.54 -13.20 11.85
N ARG A 228 9.22 -13.16 12.03
CA ARG A 228 8.46 -14.12 12.83
C ARG A 228 7.46 -14.83 11.92
N MET A 229 7.59 -16.14 11.79
CA MET A 229 6.81 -16.94 10.84
C MET A 229 6.24 -18.17 11.54
N GLU A 230 4.96 -18.44 11.31
CA GLU A 230 4.23 -19.58 11.88
C GLU A 230 3.35 -20.23 10.80
N TYR A 231 3.37 -21.55 10.70
CA TYR A 231 2.62 -22.31 9.68
C TYR A 231 2.92 -21.85 8.24
N VAL A 232 4.18 -21.98 7.82
CA VAL A 232 4.63 -21.55 6.50
C VAL A 232 5.14 -22.71 5.66
N ASN A 233 4.68 -22.86 4.40
CA ASN A 233 5.15 -23.98 3.59
C ASN A 233 6.54 -23.74 3.01
N ASN A 234 6.79 -22.61 2.35
CA ASN A 234 8.08 -22.36 1.71
C ASN A 234 8.57 -20.94 1.96
N VAL A 235 9.80 -20.82 2.41
CA VAL A 235 10.49 -19.55 2.61
C VAL A 235 11.82 -19.56 1.87
N GLY A 236 12.05 -18.54 1.04
CA GLY A 236 13.32 -18.31 0.37
C GLY A 236 13.87 -16.93 0.69
N HIS A 237 15.13 -16.87 1.10
CA HIS A 237 15.87 -15.64 1.33
C HIS A 237 17.12 -15.58 0.44
N ARG A 238 17.26 -14.48 -0.29
CA ARG A 238 18.51 -14.06 -0.94
C ARG A 238 18.92 -12.70 -0.38
N MET A 239 20.04 -12.66 0.33
CA MET A 239 20.46 -11.48 1.09
C MET A 239 21.91 -11.12 0.77
N GLU A 240 22.17 -9.85 0.50
CA GLU A 240 23.50 -9.32 0.21
C GLU A 240 23.74 -8.03 1.01
N TYR A 241 24.92 -7.88 1.64
CA TYR A 241 25.27 -6.73 2.47
C TYR A 241 24.24 -6.43 3.57
N VAL A 242 24.07 -7.39 4.49
CA VAL A 242 23.10 -7.27 5.58
C VAL A 242 23.78 -7.24 6.94
N ASN A 243 23.48 -6.24 7.77
CA ASN A 243 24.16 -6.13 9.06
C ASN A 243 23.59 -7.11 10.11
N LYS A 244 22.27 -7.13 10.30
CA LYS A 244 21.62 -8.03 11.28
C LYS A 244 20.38 -8.69 10.71
N VAL A 245 20.30 -10.00 10.88
CA VAL A 245 19.13 -10.81 10.52
C VAL A 245 18.70 -11.64 11.73
N GLY A 246 17.41 -11.64 12.03
CA GLY A 246 16.80 -12.48 13.05
C GLY A 246 15.59 -13.24 12.50
N HIS A 247 15.58 -14.55 12.70
CA HIS A 247 14.46 -15.42 12.34
C HIS A 247 13.93 -16.14 13.58
N ARG A 248 12.60 -16.08 13.76
CA ARG A 248 11.84 -16.98 14.64
C ARG A 248 10.81 -17.71 13.79
N MET A 249 10.98 -19.02 13.63
CA MET A 249 10.13 -19.83 12.75
C MET A 249 9.55 -21.02 13.52
N GLU A 250 8.26 -21.29 13.31
CA GLU A 250 7.55 -22.43 13.89
C GLU A 250 6.67 -23.09 12.82
N ASN A 251 6.69 -24.42 12.74
CA ASN A 251 5.90 -25.20 11.77
C ASN A 251 6.15 -24.76 10.32
N VAL A 252 7.41 -24.87 9.87
CA VAL A 252 7.82 -24.47 8.51
C VAL A 252 8.29 -25.67 7.70
N ASN A 253 7.74 -25.86 6.49
CA ASN A 253 8.12 -27.04 5.70
C ASN A 253 9.50 -26.90 5.06
N ASN A 254 9.72 -25.88 4.22
CA ASN A 254 10.99 -25.65 3.55
C ASN A 254 11.51 -24.24 3.80
N VAL A 255 12.77 -24.15 4.19
CA VAL A 255 13.51 -22.89 4.31
C VAL A 255 14.76 -22.96 3.44
N GLY A 256 15.01 -21.90 2.69
CA GLY A 256 16.19 -21.75 1.87
C GLY A 256 16.84 -20.38 2.07
N HIS A 257 18.12 -20.36 2.40
CA HIS A 257 18.91 -19.16 2.59
C HIS A 257 20.12 -19.15 1.65
N ARG A 258 20.27 -18.05 0.91
CA ARG A 258 21.51 -17.67 0.25
C ARG A 258 21.91 -16.29 0.75
N MET A 259 23.00 -16.22 1.52
CA MET A 259 23.48 -14.95 2.05
C MET A 259 24.95 -14.69 1.72
N GLU A 260 25.24 -13.44 1.40
CA GLU A 260 26.57 -12.94 1.04
C GLU A 260 26.84 -11.64 1.83
N TYR A 261 28.00 -11.51 2.48
CA TYR A 261 28.35 -10.34 3.30
C TYR A 261 27.34 -10.01 4.40
N VAL A 262 27.11 -10.97 5.30
CA VAL A 262 26.22 -10.78 6.45
C VAL A 262 27.02 -10.79 7.75
N ASN A 263 26.80 -9.80 8.63
CA ASN A 263 27.54 -9.70 9.89
C ASN A 263 26.93 -10.61 10.96
N ASN A 264 25.65 -10.41 11.30
CA ASN A 264 24.99 -11.15 12.39
C ASN A 264 23.72 -11.84 11.92
N VAL A 265 23.62 -13.13 12.23
CA VAL A 265 22.43 -13.94 11.95
C VAL A 265 22.03 -14.68 13.22
N GLY A 266 20.76 -14.57 13.60
CA GLY A 266 20.17 -15.33 14.70
C GLY A 266 18.96 -16.12 14.22
N HIS A 267 18.94 -17.42 14.51
CA HIS A 267 17.82 -18.31 14.21
C HIS A 267 17.26 -18.92 15.50
N ARG A 268 15.94 -18.96 15.61
CA ARG A 268 15.20 -19.87 16.50
C ARG A 268 14.16 -20.58 15.65
N MET A 269 14.27 -21.90 15.53
CA MET A 269 13.45 -22.68 14.63
C MET A 269 12.88 -23.90 15.35
N GLU A 270 11.57 -24.10 15.23
CA GLU A 270 10.84 -25.22 15.83
C GLU A 270 9.99 -25.88 14.73
N TYR A 271 10.02 -27.21 14.64
CA TYR A 271 9.29 -27.99 13.63
C TYR A 271 9.57 -27.54 12.18
N VAL A 272 10.85 -27.55 11.79
CA VAL A 272 11.29 -27.30 10.41
C VAL A 272 11.62 -28.62 9.71
N ASN A 273 10.97 -28.91 8.58
CA ASN A 273 11.16 -30.19 7.89
C ASN A 273 12.44 -30.22 7.02
N ASN A 274 12.71 -29.15 6.28
CA ASN A 274 13.88 -29.05 5.43
C ASN A 274 14.45 -27.63 5.48
N ASP A 275 15.76 -27.56 5.69
CA ASP A 275 16.50 -26.32 5.85
C ASP A 275 17.78 -26.34 5.01
N GLY A 276 17.85 -25.44 4.05
CA GLY A 276 18.97 -25.29 3.12
C GLY A 276 19.69 -23.97 3.33
N HIS A 277 20.96 -24.02 3.71
CA HIS A 277 21.78 -22.84 3.96
C HIS A 277 23.01 -22.77 3.05
N HIS A 278 23.20 -21.64 2.38
CA HIS A 278 24.44 -21.27 1.70
C HIS A 278 24.89 -19.87 2.13
N MET A 279 26.10 -19.77 2.68
CA MET A 279 26.69 -18.54 3.21
C MET A 279 28.07 -18.32 2.60
N ALA A 280 28.33 -17.13 2.07
CA ALA A 280 29.67 -16.71 1.65
C ALA A 280 30.05 -15.39 2.34
N HIS A 281 31.28 -15.32 2.86
CA HIS A 281 31.82 -14.16 3.58
C HIS A 281 30.95 -13.75 4.79
N PHE A 282 31.03 -14.54 5.85
CA PHE A 282 30.37 -14.32 7.14
C PHE A 282 31.40 -13.84 8.17
N VAL A 283 31.08 -12.78 8.92
CA VAL A 283 31.93 -12.26 10.01
C VAL A 283 31.18 -12.43 11.33
N SER A 284 31.36 -13.56 12.00
CA SER A 284 30.81 -13.77 13.34
C SER A 284 31.56 -12.95 14.37
N ASN A 285 30.90 -11.99 15.00
CA ASN A 285 31.30 -11.52 16.32
C ASN A 285 30.61 -12.41 17.37
N GLU A 286 31.29 -13.48 17.79
CA GLU A 286 30.82 -14.30 18.91
C GLU A 286 30.72 -13.45 20.19
N SER A 287 29.60 -13.58 20.91
CA SER A 287 29.62 -13.55 22.36
C SER A 287 29.13 -14.92 22.82
N PRO A 288 29.90 -15.65 23.65
CA PRO A 288 29.54 -16.99 24.06
C PRO A 288 28.37 -16.88 25.04
N ASN A 289 27.22 -17.43 24.68
CA ASN A 289 26.31 -18.11 25.62
C ASN A 289 25.02 -18.56 24.90
N GLY A 290 24.84 -19.89 24.86
CA GLY A 290 23.52 -20.51 24.73
C GLY A 290 23.36 -21.45 23.54
N ALA A 291 23.92 -22.65 23.63
CA ALA A 291 23.45 -23.81 22.88
C ALA A 291 21.97 -24.13 23.21
N ILE A 292 21.24 -24.72 22.27
CA ILE A 292 20.69 -26.10 22.35
C ILE A 292 19.98 -26.42 21.01
N CYS A 293 20.36 -27.58 20.46
CA CYS A 293 19.78 -28.46 19.43
C CYS A 293 18.86 -27.88 18.35
#